data_AF-R9IG80-F1
#
_entry.id   AF-R9IG80-F1
#
_cell.length_a   1.000
_cell.length_b   1.000
_cell.length_c   1.000
_cell.angle_alpha   90.00
_cell.angle_beta   90.00
_cell.angle_gamma   90.00
#
_symmetry.space_group_name_H-M   'P 1'
#
loop_
_entity.id
_entity.type
_entity.pdbx_description
1 polymer ?
#
loop_
_entity_poly.entity_id
_entity_poly.type
_entity_poly.pdbx_seq_one_letter_code
_entity_poly.pdbx_strand_id
1 'polypeptide(L)' 'MLQLGLKFAFEIYGAKKVSLGVFENNLPAYYCYKAVGFSDVVLDTTERYCILGEEWKCKELIMENR' A
#
# COMPACT_ATOMS: atom_id res chain seq x y z
N MET A 1 -6.18 3.40 -12.74
CA MET A 1 -6.40 2.13 -12.03
C MET A 1 -6.66 2.32 -10.54
N LEU A 2 -5.73 2.91 -9.76
CA LEU A 2 -5.88 3.07 -8.31
C LEU A 2 -7.18 3.75 -7.88
N GLN A 3 -7.54 4.89 -8.48
CA GLN A 3 -8.77 5.60 -8.16
C GLN A 3 -10.04 4.76 -8.40
N LEU A 4 -10.06 3.93 -9.45
CA LEU A 4 -11.19 3.03 -9.70
C LEU A 4 -11.26 1.92 -8.65
N GLY A 5 -10.12 1.36 -8.26
CA GLY A 5 -10.03 0.38 -7.17
C GLY A 5 -10.49 0.95 -5.83
N LEU A 6 -10.07 2.18 -5.50
CA LEU A 6 -10.49 2.88 -4.29
C LEU A 6 -11.98 3.23 -4.30
N LYS A 7 -12.50 3.70 -5.44
CA LYS A 7 -13.94 3.90 -5.64
C LYS A 7 -14.72 2.62 -5.36
N PHE A 8 -14.28 1.50 -5.93
CA PHE A 8 -14.92 0.22 -5.66
C PHE A 8 -14.83 -0.13 -4.17
N ALA A 9 -13.65 -0.08 -3.58
CA ALA A 9 -13.43 -0.50 -2.19
C ALA A 9 -14.27 0.32 -1.20
N PHE A 10 -14.31 1.64 -1.35
CA PHE A 10 -15.02 2.52 -0.42
C PHE A 10 -16.49 2.70 -0.75
N GLU A 11 -16.84 2.99 -2.00
CA GLU A 11 -18.21 3.36 -2.37
C GLU A 11 -19.10 2.16 -2.68
N ILE A 12 -18.54 1.11 -3.30
CA ILE A 12 -19.33 -0.06 -3.76
C ILE A 12 -19.29 -1.18 -2.72
N TYR A 13 -18.09 -1.51 -2.25
CA TYR A 13 -17.88 -2.59 -1.28
C TYR A 13 -18.10 -2.13 0.17
N GLY A 14 -17.98 -0.83 0.47
CA GLY A 14 -18.21 -0.29 1.81
C GLY A 14 -17.07 -0.54 2.81
N ALA A 15 -15.84 -0.74 2.34
CA ALA A 15 -14.68 -0.82 3.23
C ALA A 15 -14.49 0.50 3.99
N LYS A 16 -13.95 0.41 5.22
CA LYS A 16 -13.54 1.59 6.00
C LYS A 16 -12.06 1.93 5.83
N LYS A 17 -11.27 0.93 5.42
CA LYS A 17 -9.83 1.00 5.28
C LYS A 17 -9.38 0.14 4.10
N VAL A 18 -8.44 0.65 3.34
CA VAL A 18 -7.69 -0.07 2.31
C VAL A 18 -6.22 -0.06 2.73
N SER A 19 -5.54 -1.20 2.56
CA SER A 19 -4.10 -1.30 2.75
C SER A 19 -3.43 -1.94 1.53
N LEU A 20 -2.16 -1.64 1.34
CA LEU A 20 -1.32 -2.28 0.33
C LEU A 20 0.14 -2.29 0.76
N GLY A 21 0.85 -3.30 0.29
CA GLY A 21 2.30 -3.41 0.42
C GLY A 21 3.02 -2.84 -0.81
N VAL A 22 4.17 -2.21 -0.58
CA VAL A 22 5.10 -1.80 -1.64
C VAL A 22 6.53 -2.10 -1.23
N PHE A 23 7.31 -2.70 -2.13
CA PHE A 23 8.72 -2.94 -1.86
C PHE A 23 9.52 -1.63 -1.74
N GLU A 24 10.45 -1.58 -0.78
CA GLU A 24 11.24 -0.37 -0.50
C GLU A 24 12.06 0.12 -1.69
N ASN A 25 12.46 -0.79 -2.58
CA ASN A 25 13.21 -0.49 -3.79
C ASN A 25 12.32 0.04 -4.94
N ASN A 26 10.99 0.00 -4.82
CA ASN A 26 10.06 0.51 -5.83
C ASN A 26 9.53 1.90 -5.48
N LEU A 27 10.44 2.88 -5.48
CA LEU A 27 10.12 4.28 -5.20
C LEU A 27 9.03 4.86 -6.12
N PRO A 28 8.97 4.57 -7.44
CA PRO A 28 7.91 5.09 -8.30
C PRO A 28 6.51 4.66 -7.84
N ALA A 29 6.33 3.39 -7.46
CA ALA A 29 5.06 2.91 -6.94
C ALA A 29 4.73 3.54 -5.59
N TYR A 30 5.71 3.60 -4.69
CA TYR A 30 5.56 4.23 -3.37
C TYR A 30 5.02 5.67 -3.50
N TYR A 31 5.68 6.51 -4.31
CA TYR A 31 5.24 7.90 -4.48
C TYR A 31 3.92 8.03 -5.25
N CYS A 32 3.62 7.12 -6.17
CA CYS A 32 2.30 7.07 -6.81
C CYS A 32 1.18 6.81 -5.78
N TYR A 33 1.37 5.87 -4.85
CA TYR A 33 0.40 5.56 -3.80
C TYR A 33 0.25 6.73 -2.82
N LYS A 34 1.37 7.34 -2.40
CA LYS A 34 1.36 8.56 -1.58
C LYS A 34 0.57 9.70 -2.24
N ALA A 35 0.78 9.92 -3.54
CA ALA A 35 0.10 10.98 -4.30
C ALA A 35 -1.43 10.78 -4.40
N VAL A 36 -1.91 9.53 -4.38
CA VAL A 36 -3.35 9.22 -4.38
C VAL A 36 -3.96 9.30 -2.97
N GLY A 37 -3.13 9.41 -1.92
CA GLY A 37 -3.56 9.68 -0.54
C GLY A 37 -3.27 8.57 0.47
N PHE A 38 -2.49 7.55 0.10
CA PHE A 38 -2.04 6.54 1.06
C PHE A 38 -1.02 7.13 2.04
N SER A 39 -1.02 6.62 3.27
CA SER A 39 -0.13 7.03 4.37
C SER A 39 0.69 5.85 4.87
N ASP A 40 1.91 6.12 5.34
CA ASP A 40 2.77 5.10 5.91
C ASP A 40 2.18 4.56 7.21
N VAL A 41 2.33 3.26 7.42
CA VAL A 41 2.05 2.61 8.70
C VAL A 41 3.35 2.23 9.36
N VAL A 42 3.46 2.54 10.65
CA VAL A 42 4.52 2.00 11.49
C VAL A 42 4.07 0.62 11.94
N LEU A 43 4.73 -0.41 11.42
CA LEU A 43 4.57 -1.79 11.88
C LEU A 43 5.71 -2.14 12.83
N ASP A 44 5.43 -2.98 13.82
CA ASP A 44 6.45 -3.49 14.75
C ASP A 44 7.52 -4.32 14.02
N THR A 45 7.14 -4.97 12.92
CA THR A 45 8.01 -5.78 12.09
C THR A 45 7.86 -5.41 10.61
N THR A 46 8.99 -5.17 9.95
CA THR A 46 9.03 -5.00 8.49
C THR A 46 8.89 -6.36 7.83
N GLU A 47 7.87 -6.52 7.00
CA GLU A 47 7.69 -7.73 6.18
C GLU A 47 8.82 -7.87 5.16
N ARG A 48 9.33 -9.10 5.00
CA ARG A 48 10.46 -9.43 4.14
C ARG A 48 10.12 -10.63 3.27
N TYR A 49 10.53 -10.56 2.02
CA TYR A 49 10.29 -11.60 1.04
C TYR A 49 11.59 -12.02 0.39
N CYS A 50 11.80 -13.33 0.21
CA CYS A 50 12.91 -13.85 -0.56
C CYS A 50 12.48 -13.98 -2.03
N ILE A 51 12.99 -13.10 -2.89
CA ILE A 51 12.67 -13.03 -4.30
C ILE A 51 13.96 -13.25 -5.09
N LEU A 52 14.02 -14.34 -5.87
CA LEU A 52 15.19 -14.68 -6.70
C LEU A 52 16.53 -14.74 -5.92
N GLY A 53 16.48 -15.12 -4.63
CA GLY A 53 17.66 -15.19 -3.77
C GLY A 53 18.03 -13.87 -3.07
N GLU A 54 17.28 -12.79 -3.30
CA GLU A 54 17.42 -11.52 -2.62
C GLU A 54 16.35 -11.32 -1.55
N GLU A 55 16.70 -10.65 -0.45
CA GLU A 55 15.74 -10.24 0.58
C GLU A 55 15.18 -8.85 0.24
N TRP A 56 13.85 -8.77 0.04
CA TRP A 56 13.14 -7.55 -0.30
C TRP A 56 12.23 -7.15 0.86
N LYS A 57 12.38 -5.91 1.33
CA LYS A 57 11.55 -5.34 2.40
C LYS A 57 10.29 -4.71 1.82
N CYS A 58 9.16 -4.94 2.47
CA CYS A 58 7.87 -4.38 2.11
C CYS A 58 7.44 -3.31 3.13
N LYS A 59 6.94 -2.18 2.63
CA LYS A 59 6.29 -1.13 3.41
C LYS A 59 4.80 -1.24 3.26
N GLU A 60 4.10 -1.23 4.38
CA GLU A 60 2.65 -1.18 4.40
C GLU A 60 2.16 0.27 4.37
N LEU A 61 1.18 0.52 3.50
CA LEU A 61 0.53 1.81 3.32
C LEU A 61 -0.97 1.65 3.52
N ILE A 62 -1.63 2.63 4.12
CA ILE A 62 -3.08 2.61 4.36
C ILE A 62 -3.79 3.86 3.87
N MET A 63 -5.08 3.72 3.60
CA MET A 63 -6.02 4.80 3.39
C MET A 63 -7.32 4.49 4.13
N GLU A 64 -7.86 5.46 4.84
CA GLU A 64 -9.12 5.34 5.58
C GLU A 64 -10.17 6.26 4.96
N ASN A 65 -11.41 5.77 4.86
CA ASN A 65 -12.53 6.56 4.39
C ASN A 65 -13.01 7.45 5.55
N ARG A 66 -13.02 8.77 5.35
CA ARG A 66 -13.44 9.74 6.38
C ARG A 66 -14.95 9.80 6.53
#